data_AF-A0A929AX63-F1
#
_entry.id   AF-A0A929AX63-F1
#
_cell.length_a   1.000
_cell.length_b   1.000
_cell.length_c   1.000
_cell.angle_alpha   90.00
_cell.angle_beta   90.00
_cell.angle_gamma   90.00
#
_symmetry.space_group_name_H-M   'P 1'
#
loop_
_entity.id
_entity.type
_entity.pdbx_description
1 polymer ?
#
loop_
_entity_poly.entity_id
_entity_poly.type
_entity_poly.pdbx_seq_one_letter_code
_entity_poly.pdbx_strand_id
1 'polypeptide(L)'
;MSKFVVDANVAIKWILPEIHSEAALRLRKNNYELIIPDFFFPEIGNIFWKRVRRGEMTLEEANNDLEALVGLPLSIYSLCL
;
A
#
# COMPACT_ATOMS: atom_id res chain seq x y z
N MET A 1 2.09 -17.73 -13.92
CA MET A 1 1.78 -16.54 -13.09
C MET A 1 2.97 -16.29 -12.17
N SER A 2 3.49 -15.07 -12.17
CA SER A 2 4.57 -14.69 -11.24
C SER A 2 3.94 -14.12 -9.98
N LYS A 3 4.44 -14.56 -8.82
CA LYS A 3 4.02 -14.06 -7.50
C LYS A 3 5.04 -13.03 -7.02
N PHE A 4 4.56 -11.92 -6.49
CA PHE A 4 5.41 -10.88 -5.90
C PHE A 4 4.95 -10.57 -4.50
N VAL A 5 5.90 -10.53 -3.56
CA VAL A 5 5.66 -9.95 -2.24
C VAL A 5 5.86 -8.45 -2.34
N VAL A 6 4.87 -7.67 -1.90
CA VAL A 6 4.84 -6.22 -1.98
C VAL A 6 4.94 -5.64 -0.57
N ASP A 7 5.94 -4.80 -0.37
CA ASP A 7 6.11 -4.03 0.86
C ASP A 7 5.14 -2.84 0.92
N ALA A 8 4.79 -2.38 2.13
CA ALA A 8 3.95 -1.20 2.32
C ALA A 8 4.54 0.05 1.64
N ASN A 9 5.87 0.18 1.59
CA ASN A 9 6.54 1.31 0.93
C ASN A 9 6.35 1.31 -0.58
N VAL A 10 6.10 0.16 -1.20
CA VAL A 10 5.84 0.05 -2.65
C VAL A 10 4.37 0.36 -2.89
N ALA A 11 3.49 -0.22 -2.09
CA ALA A 11 2.05 -0.05 -2.25
C ALA A 11 1.56 1.39 -2.00
N ILE A 12 2.17 2.10 -1.05
CA ILE A 12 1.81 3.50 -0.78
C ILE A 12 2.00 4.40 -2.02
N LYS A 13 2.94 4.06 -2.91
CA LYS A 13 3.21 4.81 -4.14
C LYS A 13 2.12 4.63 -5.20
N TRP A 14 1.20 3.68 -5.02
CA TRP A 14 0.01 3.54 -5.87
C TRP A 14 -1.07 4.56 -5.53
N ILE A 15 -1.05 5.08 -4.31
CA ILE A 15 -2.07 5.96 -3.77
C ILE A 15 -1.55 7.39 -3.70
N LEU A 16 -0.32 7.55 -3.19
CA LEU A 16 0.32 8.84 -3.03
C LEU A 16 1.26 9.16 -4.20
N PRO A 17 1.29 10.42 -4.68
CA PRO A 17 2.22 10.86 -5.70
C PRO A 17 3.63 10.96 -5.10
N GLU A 18 4.44 9.94 -5.36
CA GLU A 18 5.79 9.77 -4.82
C GLU A 18 6.78 9.52 -5.95
N ILE A 19 8.07 9.73 -5.69
CA ILE A 19 9.10 9.31 -6.63
C ILE A 19 8.95 7.79 -6.85
N HIS A 20 8.95 7.38 -8.13
CA HIS A 20 8.72 6.01 -8.61
C HIS A 20 7.26 5.51 -8.61
N SER A 21 6.24 6.36 -8.48
CA SER A 21 4.84 5.95 -8.65
C SER A 21 4.59 5.21 -9.97
N GLU A 22 5.15 5.67 -11.10
CA GLU A 22 5.02 4.96 -12.39
C GLU A 22 5.59 3.53 -12.34
N ALA A 23 6.72 3.34 -11.65
CA ALA A 23 7.34 2.03 -11.52
C ALA A 23 6.50 1.10 -10.65
N ALA A 24 5.97 1.61 -9.54
CA ALA A 24 5.07 0.87 -8.66
C ALA A 24 3.78 0.49 -9.39
N LEU A 25 3.20 1.39 -10.19
CA LEU A 25 1.97 1.13 -10.95
C LEU A 25 2.11 -0.01 -11.97
N ARG A 26 3.33 -0.29 -12.46
CA ARG A 26 3.56 -1.47 -13.33
C ARG A 26 3.26 -2.80 -12.64
N LEU A 27 3.34 -2.86 -11.31
CA LEU A 27 3.00 -4.05 -10.52
C LEU A 27 1.49 -4.28 -10.40
N ARG A 28 0.65 -3.26 -10.64
CA ARG A 28 -0.82 -3.40 -10.68
C ARG A 28 -1.35 -4.04 -11.98
N LYS A 29 -0.48 -4.50 -12.90
CA LYS A 29 -0.91 -5.19 -14.12
C LYS A 29 -1.50 -6.56 -13.77
N ASN A 30 -2.61 -6.93 -14.43
CA ASN A 30 -3.45 -8.13 -14.17
C ASN A 30 -2.76 -9.52 -14.26
N ASN A 31 -1.45 -9.59 -14.47
CA ASN A 31 -0.72 -10.85 -14.65
C ASN A 31 0.06 -11.30 -13.41
N TYR A 32 -0.05 -10.57 -12.29
CA TYR A 32 0.70 -10.83 -11.07
C TYR A 32 -0.22 -11.15 -9.89
N GLU A 33 0.19 -12.11 -9.09
CA GLU A 33 -0.38 -12.35 -7.77
C GLU A 33 0.42 -11.52 -6.77
N LEU A 34 -0.24 -10.53 -6.14
CA LEU A 34 0.39 -9.62 -5.19
C LEU A 34 0.10 -10.10 -3.77
N ILE A 35 1.19 -10.40 -3.05
CA ILE A 35 1.17 -10.91 -1.69
C ILE A 35 1.68 -9.79 -0.77
N ILE A 36 1.07 -9.61 0.39
CA ILE A 36 1.50 -8.63 1.40
C ILE A 36 1.78 -9.32 2.73
N PRO A 37 2.76 -8.83 3.52
CA PRO A 37 2.98 -9.33 4.88
C PRO A 37 1.87 -8.85 5.84
N ASP A 38 1.67 -9.52 6.96
CA ASP A 38 0.69 -9.12 7.99
C ASP A 38 0.91 -7.69 8.53
N PHE A 39 2.17 -7.25 8.55
CA PHE A 39 2.55 -5.90 9.02
C PHE A 39 2.20 -4.79 8.03
N PHE A 40 1.70 -5.12 6.83
CA PHE A 40 1.41 -4.16 5.78
C PHE A 40 0.46 -3.04 6.21
N PHE A 41 -0.71 -3.37 6.76
CA PHE A 41 -1.69 -2.35 7.16
C PHE A 41 -1.22 -1.47 8.33
N PRO A 42 -0.59 -2.03 9.40
CA PRO A 42 0.07 -1.21 10.41
C PRO A 42 1.10 -0.22 9.86
N GLU A 43 1.90 -0.62 8.86
CA GLU A 43 2.88 0.25 8.23
C GLU A 43 2.25 1.37 7.41
N ILE A 44 1.22 1.05 6.62
CA ILE A 44 0.42 2.03 5.88
C ILE A 44 -0.23 3.04 6.85
N GLY A 45 -0.84 2.56 7.94
CA GLY A 45 -1.42 3.40 8.98
C GLY A 45 -0.38 4.33 9.62
N ASN A 46 0.82 3.83 9.89
CA ASN A 46 1.92 4.66 10.40
C ASN A 46 2.37 5.75 9.42
N ILE A 47 2.35 5.46 8.10
CA ILE A 47 2.65 6.46 7.08
C ILE A 47 1.58 7.57 7.08
N PHE A 48 0.29 7.20 7.00
CA PHE A 48 -0.81 8.16 7.01
C PHE A 48 -0.83 8.99 8.29
N TRP A 49 -0.69 8.35 9.46
CA TRP A 49 -0.64 9.05 10.74
C TRP A 49 0.47 10.11 10.78
N LYS A 50 1.67 9.80 10.28
CA LYS A 50 2.78 10.75 10.22
C LYS A 50 2.49 11.92 9.29
N ARG A 51 1.85 11.68 8.14
CA ARG A 51 1.47 12.74 7.18
C ARG A 51 0.39 13.65 7.73
N VAL A 52 -0.66 13.08 8.34
CA VAL A 52 -1.71 13.84 9.03
C VAL A 52 -1.12 14.69 10.15
N ARG A 53 -0.25 14.13 10.98
CA ARG A 53 0.45 14.85 12.05
C ARG A 53 1.30 16.02 11.56
N ARG A 54 1.80 15.97 10.32
CA ARG A 54 2.61 17.04 9.70
C ARG A 54 1.76 18.05 8.92
N GLY A 55 0.45 17.82 8.78
CA GLY A 55 -0.43 18.66 7.96
C GLY A 55 -0.23 18.46 6.46
N GLU A 56 0.41 17.38 6.03
CA GLU A 56 0.63 17.03 4.62
C GLU A 56 -0.58 16.36 3.97
N MET A 57 -1.54 15.94 4.81
CA MET A 57 -2.73 15.15 4.46
C MET A 57 -3.77 15.35 5.56
N THR A 58 -5.05 15.32 5.20
CA THR A 58 -6.18 15.32 6.12
C THR A 58 -6.53 13.91 6.57
N LEU A 59 -7.22 13.77 7.72
CA LEU A 59 -7.70 12.45 8.17
C LEU A 59 -8.70 11.83 7.18
N GLU A 60 -9.49 12.67 6.49
CA GLU A 60 -10.44 12.22 5.47
C GLU A 60 -9.72 11.63 4.25
N GLU A 61 -8.70 12.32 3.72
CA GLU A 61 -7.85 11.80 2.64
C GLU A 61 -7.20 10.47 3.04
N ALA A 62 -6.66 10.38 4.25
CA ALA A 62 -6.05 9.14 4.76
C ALA A 62 -7.03 7.96 4.79
N ASN A 63 -8.29 8.20 5.18
CA ASN A 63 -9.32 7.15 5.22
C ASN A 63 -9.73 6.73 3.79
N ASN A 64 -9.95 7.69 2.90
CA ASN A 64 -10.29 7.41 1.50
C ASN A 64 -9.17 6.60 0.81
N ASP A 65 -7.93 6.96 1.07
CA ASP A 65 -6.74 6.28 0.54
C ASP A 65 -6.58 4.87 1.11
N LEU A 66 -6.90 4.67 2.40
CA LEU A 66 -6.91 3.35 3.02
C LEU A 66 -8.00 2.45 2.41
N GLU A 67 -9.21 2.98 2.20
CA GLU A 67 -10.30 2.25 1.56
C GLU A 67 -9.93 1.82 0.13
N ALA A 68 -9.32 2.72 -0.64
CA ALA A 68 -8.81 2.42 -1.98
C ALA A 68 -7.78 1.28 -1.98
N LEU A 69 -6.91 1.23 -0.95
CA LEU A 69 -5.89 0.19 -0.80
C LEU A 69 -6.49 -1.16 -0.38
N VAL A 70 -7.49 -1.15 0.52
CA VAL A 70 -8.23 -2.36 0.94
C VAL A 70 -9.01 -2.97 -0.21
N GLY A 71 -9.50 -2.16 -1.16
CA GLY A 71 -10.19 -2.63 -2.36
C GLY A 71 -9.30 -3.32 -3.39
N LEU A 72 -7.97 -3.37 -3.18
CA LEU A 72 -7.06 -4.04 -4.10
C LEU A 72 -7.06 -5.57 -3.91
N PRO A 73 -6.85 -6.36 -4.98
CA PRO A 73 -6.78 -7.82 -4.90
C PRO A 73 -5.43 -8.27 -4.31
N LEU A 74 -5.22 -8.02 -3.02
CA LEU A 74 -4.00 -8.37 -2.28
C LEU A 74 -4.24 -9.64 -1.45
N SER A 75 -3.28 -10.57 -1.47
CA SER A 75 -3.30 -11.76 -0.63
C SER A 75 -2.43 -11.54 0.61
N ILE A 76 -3.01 -11.62 1.80
CA ILE A 76 -2.26 -11.53 3.05
C ILE A 76 -1.55 -12.86 3.28
N TYR A 77 -0.25 -12.80 3.54
CA TYR A 77 0.54 -13.95 3.95
C TYR A 77 1.05 -13.76 5.37
N SER A 78 0.53 -14.60 6.26
CA SER A 78 0.96 -14.63 7.64
C SER A 78 2.22 -15.45 7.78
N LEU A 79 3.31 -14.78 8.14
CA LEU A 79 4.51 -15.44 8.62
C LEU A 79 4.18 -15.97 10.02
N CYS A 80 3.69 -17.21 10.07
CA CYS A 80 3.59 -17.96 11.31
C CYS A 80 5.01 -18.05 11.91
N LEU A 81 5.26 -17.25 12.94
CA LEU A 81 6.44 -17.35 13.80
C LEU A 81 6.24 -18.48 14.83
#